data_AF-A0A432FG52-F1
#
_entry.id   AF-A0A432FG52-F1
#
_cell.length_a   1.000
_cell.length_b   1.000
_cell.length_c   1.000
_cell.angle_alpha   90.00
_cell.angle_beta   90.00
_cell.angle_gamma   90.00
#
_symmetry.space_group_name_H-M   'P 1'
#
loop_
_entity.id
_entity.type
_entity.pdbx_description
1 polymer ?
#
loop_
_entity_poly.entity_id
_entity_poly.type
_entity_poly.pdbx_seq_one_letter_code
_entity_poly.pdbx_strand_id
1 'polypeptide(L)' 'MSQPDDNAASAKLLVTMGCPEAKAGEMAAQLVKRSGQLAKERDISREEAMAYLLNLMRQGWAAKKQPDAD' A
#
# COMPACT_ATOMS: atom_id res chain seq x y z
N MET A 1 16.61 8.41 0.80
CA MET A 1 15.79 8.71 2.00
C MET A 1 14.34 8.61 1.57
N SER A 2 13.50 7.88 2.28
CA SER A 2 12.06 7.87 1.97
C SER A 2 11.46 9.15 2.55
N GLN A 3 10.82 9.96 1.69
CA GLN A 3 10.22 11.21 2.09
C GLN A 3 9.08 10.93 3.08
N PRO A 4 8.98 11.65 4.22
CA PRO A 4 7.83 11.54 5.12
C PRO A 4 6.50 11.85 4.42
N ASP A 5 6.52 12.67 3.35
CA ASP A 5 5.34 13.01 2.55
C ASP A 5 4.75 11.81 1.79
N ASP A 6 5.60 10.87 1.32
CA ASP A 6 5.15 9.64 0.64
C ASP A 6 4.29 8.78 1.57
N ASN A 7 4.64 8.76 2.85
CA ASN A 7 3.97 7.95 3.87
C ASN A 7 2.57 8.51 4.16
N ALA A 8 2.46 9.82 4.38
CA ALA A 8 1.18 10.46 4.66
C ALA A 8 0.20 10.36 3.47
N ALA A 9 0.69 10.53 2.24
CA ALA A 9 -0.12 10.35 1.03
C ALA A 9 -0.62 8.91 0.88
N SER A 10 0.27 7.93 1.10
CA SER A 10 -0.07 6.51 1.04
C SER A 10 -1.08 6.10 2.12
N ALA A 11 -0.96 6.64 3.34
CA ALA A 11 -1.91 6.39 4.42
C ALA A 11 -3.33 6.88 4.07
N LYS A 12 -3.47 8.10 3.52
CA LYS A 12 -4.78 8.60 3.06
C LYS A 12 -5.38 7.73 1.95
N LEU A 13 -4.54 7.26 1.03
CA LEU A 13 -5.00 6.37 -0.04
C LEU A 13 -5.49 5.03 0.52
N LEU A 14 -4.76 4.46 1.47
CA LEU A 14 -5.16 3.23 2.17
C LEU A 14 -6.51 3.41 2.86
N VAL A 15 -6.74 4.51 3.58
CA VAL A 15 -8.03 4.78 4.24
C VAL A 15 -9.16 4.82 3.22
N THR A 16 -8.94 5.50 2.09
CA THR A 16 -9.92 5.55 0.98
C THR A 16 -10.21 4.16 0.40
N MET A 17 -9.25 3.25 0.41
CA MET A 17 -9.41 1.85 -0.01
C MET A 17 -10.05 0.95 1.07
N GLY A 18 -10.42 1.51 2.22
CA GLY A 18 -11.11 0.84 3.32
C GLY A 18 -10.27 0.69 4.59
N CYS A 19 -9.04 1.21 4.62
CA CYS A 19 -8.11 1.04 5.74
C CYS A 19 -8.53 1.72 7.02
N PRO A 20 -8.53 1.00 8.16
CA PRO A 20 -8.66 1.66 9.45
C PRO A 20 -7.56 2.71 9.57
N GLU A 21 -7.94 3.96 9.80
CA GLU A 21 -7.00 5.08 9.91
C GLU A 21 -5.90 4.80 10.94
N ALA A 22 -6.26 4.15 12.05
CA ALA A 22 -5.34 3.71 13.10
C ALA A 22 -4.22 2.76 12.61
N LYS A 23 -4.44 2.02 11.51
CA LYS A 23 -3.45 1.11 10.92
C LYS A 23 -2.84 1.66 9.62
N ALA A 24 -3.44 2.68 9.02
CA ALA A 24 -3.04 3.22 7.73
C ALA A 24 -1.63 3.81 7.76
N GLY A 25 -1.25 4.51 8.84
CA GLY A 25 0.10 5.08 8.99
C GLY A 25 1.19 4.01 9.10
N GLU A 26 0.95 2.95 9.87
CA GLU A 26 1.90 1.83 9.99
C GLU A 26 2.03 1.07 8.67
N MET A 27 0.90 0.76 8.02
CA MET A 27 0.91 0.09 6.71
C MET A 27 1.59 0.91 5.63
N ALA A 28 1.38 2.22 5.60
CA ALA A 28 2.04 3.10 4.65
C ALA A 28 3.56 3.11 4.83
N ALA A 29 4.07 3.11 6.07
CA ALA A 29 5.50 2.98 6.34
C ALA A 29 6.07 1.64 5.85
N GLN A 30 5.32 0.55 6.03
CA GLN A 30 5.72 -0.77 5.54
C GLN A 30 5.72 -0.85 4.00
N LEU A 31 4.72 -0.26 3.34
CA LEU A 31 4.61 -0.18 1.87
C LEU A 31 5.76 0.64 1.28
N VAL A 32 6.10 1.78 1.89
CA VAL A 32 7.26 2.59 1.49
C VAL A 32 8.54 1.75 1.53
N LYS A 33 8.78 0.99 2.60
CA LYS A 33 9.95 0.12 2.72
C LYS A 33 9.94 -0.99 1.66
N ARG A 34 8.82 -1.69 1.49
CA ARG A 34 8.65 -2.74 0.48
C ARG A 34 8.81 -2.23 -0.94
N SER A 35 8.32 -1.02 -1.25
CA SER A 35 8.46 -0.40 -2.57
C SER A 35 9.92 -0.23 -2.97
N GLY A 36 10.78 0.21 -2.03
CA GLY A 36 12.21 0.37 -2.28
C GLY A 36 12.95 -0.96 -2.45
N GLN A 37 12.53 -2.01 -1.75
CA GLN A 37 13.07 -3.36 -1.95
C GLN A 37 12.63 -3.93 -3.30
N LEU A 38 11.33 -3.87 -3.60
CA LEU A 38 10.73 -4.39 -4.82
C LEU A 38 11.28 -3.68 -6.08
N ALA A 39 11.49 -2.37 -6.00
CA ALA A 39 12.12 -1.58 -7.06
C ALA A 39 13.49 -2.15 -7.45
N LYS A 40 14.31 -2.52 -6.45
CA LYS A 40 15.63 -3.12 -6.69
C LYS A 40 15.53 -4.56 -7.20
N GLU A 41 14.62 -5.35 -6.64
CA GLU A 41 14.44 -6.76 -7.03
C GLU A 41 13.92 -6.92 -8.45
N ARG A 42 13.12 -5.96 -8.93
CA ARG A 42 12.48 -6.01 -10.25
C ARG A 42 13.08 -5.05 -11.28
N ASP A 43 14.08 -4.28 -10.90
CA ASP A 43 14.67 -3.21 -11.72
C ASP A 43 13.61 -2.23 -12.26
N ILE A 44 12.70 -1.81 -11.37
CA ILE A 44 11.62 -0.85 -11.67
C ILE A 44 11.73 0.38 -10.79
N SER A 45 11.02 1.45 -11.18
CA SER A 45 10.98 2.67 -10.38
C SER A 45 10.25 2.43 -9.05
N ARG A 46 10.66 3.17 -8.00
CA ARG A 46 9.99 3.11 -6.68
C ARG A 46 8.50 3.48 -6.79
N GLU A 47 8.14 4.39 -7.68
CA GLU A 47 6.75 4.75 -7.96
C GLU A 47 5.96 3.59 -8.56
N GLU A 48 6.52 2.86 -9.54
CA GLU A 48 5.89 1.68 -10.13
C GLU A 48 5.73 0.55 -9.11
N ALA A 49 6.76 0.31 -8.30
CA ALA A 49 6.72 -0.64 -7.20
C ALA A 49 5.64 -0.27 -6.16
N MET A 50 5.50 1.01 -5.83
CA MET A 50 4.48 1.51 -4.90
C MET A 50 3.07 1.33 -5.48
N ALA A 51 2.86 1.72 -6.75
CA ALA A 51 1.58 1.55 -7.44
C ALA A 51 1.17 0.07 -7.49
N TYR A 52 2.12 -0.84 -7.75
CA TYR A 52 1.89 -2.28 -7.72
C TYR A 52 1.44 -2.76 -6.34
N LEU A 53 2.12 -2.35 -5.26
CA LEU A 53 1.78 -2.76 -3.90
C LEU A 53 0.42 -2.20 -3.46
N LEU A 54 0.09 -0.95 -3.81
CA LEU A 54 -1.21 -0.36 -3.53
C LEU A 54 -2.33 -1.09 -4.26
N ASN A 55 -2.13 -1.46 -5.54
CA ASN A 55 -3.10 -2.26 -6.27
C ASN A 55 -3.27 -3.66 -5.68
N LEU A 56 -2.21 -4.27 -5.16
CA LEU A 56 -2.29 -5.55 -4.44
C LEU A 56 -3.11 -5.42 -3.14
N MET A 57 -2.90 -4.34 -2.38
CA MET A 57 -3.72 -4.05 -1.20
C MET A 57 -5.18 -3.86 -1.57
N ARG A 58 -5.49 -3.03 -2.56
CA ARG A 58 -6.87 -2.84 -3.03
C ARG A 58 -7.59 -4.16 -3.31
N GLN A 59 -6.90 -5.13 -3.94
CA GLN A 59 -7.45 -6.46 -4.22
C GLN A 59 -7.71 -7.27 -2.94
N GLY A 60 -6.77 -7.30 -2.00
CA GLY A 60 -6.96 -8.03 -0.73
C GLY A 60 -8.10 -7.48 0.13
N TRP A 61 -8.45 -6.21 -0.06
CA TRP A 61 -9.50 -5.52 0.68
C TRP A 61 -10.86 -5.64 0.00
N ALA A 62 -10.87 -5.59 -1.34
CA ALA A 62 -12.05 -5.95 -2.13
C ALA A 62 -12.48 -7.40 -1.86
N ALA A 63 -11.52 -8.33 -1.76
CA ALA A 63 -11.78 -9.73 -1.42
C ALA A 63 -12.37 -9.90 -0.01
N LYS A 64 -11.87 -9.16 0.99
CA LYS A 64 -12.42 -9.18 2.36
C LYS A 64 -13.84 -8.60 2.47
N LYS A 65 -14.31 -7.87 1.45
CA LYS A 65 -15.66 -7.27 1.43
C LYS A 65 -16.74 -8.26 0.96
N GLN A 66 -16.36 -9.40 0.41
CA GLN A 66 -17.27 -10.53 0.21
C GLN A 66 -17.16 -11.45 1.42
N PRO A 67 -18.12 -11.45 2.37
CA PRO A 67 -18.35 -12.67 3.11
C PRO A 67 -18.84 -13.70 2.09
N ASP A 68 -18.26 -14.89 2.10
CA ASP A 68 -18.89 -16.11 1.59
C ASP A 68 -20.38 -16.05 1.92
N ALA A 69 -21.19 -15.91 0.88
CA ALA A 69 -22.55 -16.41 0.86
C ALA A 69 -22.48 -17.71 0.05
N ASP A 70 -22.15 -18.80 0.74
CA ASP A 70 -22.49 -20.16 0.33
C ASP A 70 -23.19 -20.84 1.52
#